data_AF-A0A1M6KGT1-F1
#
_entry.id   AF-A0A1M6KGT1-F1
#
_cell.length_a   1.000
_cell.length_b   1.000
_cell.length_c   1.000
_cell.angle_alpha   90.00
_cell.angle_beta   90.00
_cell.angle_gamma   90.00
#
_symmetry.space_group_name_H-M   'P 1'
#
loop_
_entity.id
_entity.type
_entity.pdbx_description
1 polymer ?
#
loop_
_entity_poly.entity_id
_entity_poly.type
_entity_poly.pdbx_seq_one_letter_code
_entity_poly.pdbx_strand_id
1 'polypeptide(L)' 'MLSKEKIDRINELARKSKGEGLTENEKKEQKKLREEYIKNLRKSVKNQLDNIEIVD' A
#
# COMPACT_ATOMS: atom_id res chain seq x y z
N MET A 1 -7.88 -6.64 2.31
CA MET A 1 -7.64 -5.22 1.96
C MET A 1 -7.01 -4.54 3.16
N LEU A 2 -6.07 -3.60 2.95
CA LEU A 2 -5.53 -2.80 4.04
C LEU A 2 -6.61 -1.80 4.52
N SER A 3 -6.67 -1.49 5.82
CA SER A 3 -7.62 -0.52 6.38
C SER A 3 -7.40 0.87 5.78
N LYS A 4 -8.49 1.64 5.59
CA LYS A 4 -8.43 3.01 5.05
C LYS A 4 -7.46 3.90 5.81
N GLU A 5 -7.46 3.82 7.13
CA GLU A 5 -6.55 4.59 8.01
C GLU A 5 -5.07 4.37 7.66
N LYS A 6 -4.66 3.13 7.33
CA LYS A 6 -3.28 2.83 6.95
C LYS A 6 -2.94 3.41 5.57
N ILE A 7 -3.91 3.43 4.65
CA ILE A 7 -3.74 4.02 3.32
C ILE A 7 -3.60 5.53 3.44
N ASP A 8 -4.44 6.17 4.26
CA ASP A 8 -4.36 7.60 4.54
C ASP A 8 -3.01 7.96 5.15
N ARG A 9 -2.52 7.15 6.11
CA ARG A 9 -1.18 7.31 6.67
C ARG A 9 -0.07 7.21 5.63
N ILE A 10 -0.14 6.24 4.71
CA ILE A 10 0.82 6.13 3.59
C ILE A 10 0.79 7.41 2.72
N ASN A 11 -0.39 7.96 2.47
CA ASN A 11 -0.57 9.17 1.67
C ASN A 11 -0.02 10.42 2.39
N GLU A 12 -0.24 10.55 3.70
CA GLU A 12 0.35 11.60 4.52
C GLU A 12 1.88 11.56 4.46
N LEU A 13 2.47 10.39 4.71
CA LEU A 13 3.92 10.19 4.66
C LEU A 13 4.46 10.46 3.23
N ALA A 14 3.73 10.07 2.19
CA ALA A 14 4.11 10.35 0.81
C ALA A 14 4.06 11.85 0.47
N ARG A 15 3.07 12.59 0.98
CA ARG A 15 2.99 14.05 0.82
C ARG A 15 4.13 14.74 1.56
N LYS A 16 4.38 14.34 2.81
CA LYS A 16 5.47 14.89 3.62
C LYS A 16 6.84 14.62 2.99
N SER A 17 7.05 13.43 2.44
CA SER A 17 8.26 13.08 1.68
C SER A 17 8.53 13.97 0.47
N LYS A 18 7.50 14.51 -0.17
CA LYS A 18 7.63 15.36 -1.37
C LYS A 18 7.90 16.83 -1.03
N GLY A 19 7.51 17.29 0.16
CA GLY A 19 7.70 18.67 0.60
C GLY A 19 8.92 18.81 1.50
N GLU A 20 8.72 18.50 2.78
CA GLU A 20 9.68 18.74 3.86
C GLU A 20 10.72 17.62 4.00
N GLY A 21 10.44 16.47 3.40
CA GLY A 21 11.22 15.24 3.57
C GLY A 21 10.71 14.40 4.74
N LEU A 22 11.18 13.14 4.81
CA LEU A 22 10.82 12.22 5.87
C LEU A 22 11.99 12.05 6.85
N THR A 23 11.67 12.03 8.13
CA THR A 23 12.61 11.57 9.16
C THR A 23 12.92 10.08 8.98
N GLU A 24 14.04 9.62 9.52
CA GLU A 24 14.44 8.19 9.44
C GLU A 24 13.37 7.25 10.03
N ASN A 25 12.67 7.68 11.07
CA ASN A 25 11.58 6.90 11.67
C ASN A 25 10.37 6.81 10.74
N GLU A 26 9.99 7.93 10.11
CA GLU A 26 8.89 7.98 9.16
C GLU A 26 9.20 7.21 7.87
N LYS A 27 10.45 7.19 7.41
CA LYS A 27 10.87 6.34 6.28
C LYS A 27 10.70 4.85 6.61
N LYS A 28 11.10 4.43 7.81
CA LYS A 28 10.90 3.04 8.27
C LYS A 28 9.42 2.70 8.35
N GLU A 29 8.60 3.61 8.88
CA GLU A 29 7.13 3.45 8.95
C GLU A 29 6.53 3.34 7.54
N GLN A 30 6.86 4.26 6.64
CA GLN A 30 6.37 4.27 5.26
C GLN A 30 6.75 2.99 4.53
N LYS A 31 7.99 2.51 4.70
CA LYS A 31 8.45 1.25 4.09
C LYS A 31 7.63 0.06 4.59
N LYS A 32 7.45 -0.05 5.91
CA LYS A 32 6.67 -1.12 6.54
C LYS A 32 5.22 -1.12 6.04
N LEU A 33 4.59 0.05 5.99
CA LEU A 33 3.22 0.21 5.51
C LEU A 33 3.08 -0.13 4.03
N ARG A 34 4.06 0.28 3.19
CA ARG A 34 4.07 -0.07 1.76
C ARG A 34 4.26 -1.57 1.52
N GLU A 35 5.14 -2.23 2.27
CA GLU A 35 5.31 -3.69 2.17
C GLU A 35 4.02 -4.43 2.54
N GLU A 36 3.34 -3.99 3.62
CA GLU A 36 2.05 -4.55 4.04
C GLU A 36 0.95 -4.32 2.97
N TYR A 37 0.92 -3.13 2.37
CA TYR A 37 -0.01 -2.82 1.28
C TYR A 37 0.22 -3.72 0.07
N ILE A 38 1.47 -3.85 -0.41
CA ILE A 38 1.81 -4.66 -1.58
C ILE A 38 1.50 -6.14 -1.32
N LYS A 39 1.77 -6.66 -0.12
CA LYS A 39 1.45 -8.05 0.24
C LYS A 39 -0.05 -8.31 0.17
N ASN A 40 -0.86 -7.39 0.70
CA ASN A 40 -2.32 -7.47 0.63
C ASN A 40 -2.83 -7.32 -0.82
N LEU A 41 -2.25 -6.41 -1.58
CA LEU A 41 -2.59 -6.17 -2.98
C LEU A 41 -2.30 -7.42 -3.81
N ARG A 42 -1.11 -8.02 -3.68
CA ARG A 42 -0.75 -9.27 -4.39
C ARG A 42 -1.74 -10.40 -4.11
N LYS A 43 -2.16 -10.56 -2.85
CA LYS A 43 -3.19 -11.54 -2.49
C LYS A 43 -4.53 -11.24 -3.18
N SER A 44 -4.94 -9.98 -3.17
CA SER A 44 -6.19 -9.54 -3.82
C SER A 44 -6.15 -9.74 -5.34
N VAL A 45 -5.05 -9.36 -5.99
CA VAL A 45 -4.86 -9.50 -7.45
C VAL A 45 -4.83 -10.96 -7.85
N LYS A 46 -4.14 -11.83 -7.10
CA LYS A 46 -4.15 -13.27 -7.35
C LYS A 46 -5.57 -13.83 -7.31
N ASN A 47 -6.31 -13.53 -6.25
CA ASN A 47 -7.70 -13.95 -6.13
C ASN A 47 -8.55 -13.39 -7.31
N GLN A 48 -8.30 -12.17 -7.75
CA GLN A 48 -9.06 -11.55 -8.83
C GLN A 48 -8.75 -12.19 -10.19
N LEU A 49 -7.50 -12.60 -10.44
CA LEU A 49 -7.10 -13.36 -11.62
C LEU A 49 -7.68 -14.78 -11.62
N ASP A 50 -7.72 -15.44 -10.46
CA ASP A 50 -8.31 -16.77 -10.30
C ASP A 50 -9.83 -16.78 -10.58
N ASN A 51 -10.49 -15.61 -10.49
CA ASN A 51 -11.93 -15.44 -10.77
C ASN A 51 -12.21 -14.87 -12.18
N ILE A 52 -11.22 -14.77 -13.06
CA ILE A 52 -11.48 -14.40 -14.46
C ILE A 52 -12.09 -15.60 -15.17
N GLU A 53 -13.41 -15.58 -15.33
CA GLU A 53 -14.13 -16.47 -16.23
C GLU A 53 -13.90 -15.97 -17.67
N ILE A 54 -13.26 -16.79 -18.51
CA ILE A 54 -13.18 -16.54 -19.95
C ILE A 54 -14.54 -16.92 -20.51
N VAL A 55 -15.31 -15.92 -20.94
CA VAL A 55 -16.57 -16.11 -21.65
C VAL A 55 -16.24 -16.14 -23.14
N ASP A 56 -16.52 -17.27 -23.81
CA ASP A 56 -16.40 -17.46 -25.27
C ASP A 56 -17.77 -17.29 -25.94
#